data_AF-A0A1E4ZJS6-F1
#
_entry.id   AF-A0A1E4ZJS6-F1
#
_cell.length_a   1.000
_cell.length_b   1.000
_cell.length_c   1.000
_cell.angle_alpha   90.00
_cell.angle_beta   90.00
_cell.angle_gamma   90.00
#
_symmetry.space_group_name_H-M   'P 1'
#
loop_
_entity.id
_entity.type
_entity.pdbx_description
1 polymer ?
#
loop_
_entity_poly.entity_id
_entity_poly.type
_entity_poly.pdbx_seq_one_letter_code
_entity_poly.pdbx_strand_id
1 'polypeptide(L)'
;MQALLLRRNTPHYADDKFLLIEEAAGTSGISAAQLRQGIARGLIPMRRDNKGAIRIHLDDLPIELPQKLEHAEIDSDLLSAVYEDELLYLRDNLNKSDVQQKQLQQLLERQSQALDRSAAAVESLQSESARLTGTVGELTAQLSKSAKESEQLSDLLQRTFTAIRQREEITARETDQLSGATEKAMELLERALGESEKSAVRPGTVAGSATQEAVARSASDLTGQLKRELEQRNSMIDNQHQLMERLVALSEKSLAQAPPERPRKRSFWQRLWGGGKGL
;
A
#
# COMPACT_ATOMS: atom_id res chain seq x y z
N MET A 1 27.85 -43.30 -29.61
CA MET A 1 27.93 -43.24 -31.09
C MET A 1 26.59 -43.68 -31.66
N GLN A 2 25.64 -42.76 -31.76
CA GLN A 2 24.31 -43.00 -32.34
C GLN A 2 24.32 -42.55 -33.80
N ALA A 3 24.11 -43.50 -34.71
CA ALA A 3 23.97 -43.26 -36.13
C ALA A 3 22.64 -42.54 -36.41
N LEU A 4 22.72 -41.22 -36.65
CA LEU A 4 21.65 -40.42 -37.23
C LEU A 4 21.42 -40.88 -38.67
N LEU A 5 20.53 -41.85 -38.83
CA LEU A 5 19.94 -42.23 -40.10
C LEU A 5 19.12 -41.04 -40.62
N LEU A 6 19.77 -40.19 -41.43
CA LEU A 6 19.11 -39.29 -42.36
C LEU A 6 18.29 -40.14 -43.34
N ARG A 7 17.06 -40.48 -42.95
CA ARG A 7 15.99 -40.87 -43.87
C ARG A 7 15.77 -39.68 -44.80
N ARG A 8 16.47 -39.69 -45.94
CA ARG A 8 16.04 -38.93 -47.12
C ARG A 8 14.66 -39.46 -47.49
N ASN A 9 13.63 -38.72 -47.11
CA ASN A 9 12.32 -38.81 -47.73
C ASN A 9 12.54 -38.53 -49.23
N THR A 10 12.72 -39.59 -50.01
CA THR A 10 12.54 -39.52 -51.46
C THR A 10 11.04 -39.59 -51.68
N PRO A 11 10.35 -38.50 -52.09
CA PRO A 11 8.96 -38.58 -52.48
C PRO A 11 8.86 -39.48 -53.72
N HIS A 12 8.44 -40.71 -53.49
CA HIS A 12 7.99 -41.64 -54.51
C HIS A 12 6.55 -41.23 -54.83
N TYR A 13 6.38 -40.50 -55.94
CA TYR A 13 5.23 -40.37 -56.85
C TYR A 13 5.53 -39.12 -57.70
N ALA A 14 6.34 -39.30 -58.74
CA ALA A 14 6.40 -38.36 -59.86
C ALA A 14 5.10 -38.53 -60.65
N ASP A 15 4.00 -38.03 -60.08
CA ASP A 15 2.81 -37.72 -60.84
C ASP A 15 3.20 -36.71 -61.91
N ASP A 16 2.57 -36.86 -63.08
CA ASP A 16 2.60 -36.05 -64.30
C ASP A 16 2.27 -34.55 -64.03
N LYS A 17 3.04 -33.93 -63.13
CA LYS A 17 2.66 -32.72 -62.41
C LYS A 17 3.30 -31.53 -63.09
N PHE A 18 2.49 -30.88 -63.89
CA PHE A 18 2.72 -29.54 -64.42
C PHE A 18 2.94 -28.53 -63.27
N LEU A 19 4.17 -28.01 -63.15
CA LEU A 19 4.58 -27.03 -62.14
C LEU A 19 4.52 -25.60 -62.69
N LEU A 20 4.33 -24.60 -61.83
CA LEU A 20 4.54 -23.20 -62.23
C LEU A 20 6.02 -22.98 -62.57
N ILE A 21 6.31 -21.98 -63.41
CA ILE A 21 7.69 -21.66 -63.83
C ILE A 21 8.62 -21.50 -62.62
N GLU A 22 8.19 -20.82 -61.56
CA GLU A 22 8.98 -20.58 -60.35
C GLU A 22 9.21 -21.85 -59.52
N GLU A 23 8.22 -22.74 -59.47
CA GLU A 23 8.33 -24.04 -58.79
C GLU A 23 9.27 -24.97 -59.57
N ALA A 24 9.15 -24.96 -60.90
CA ALA A 24 10.03 -25.68 -61.79
C ALA A 24 11.47 -25.16 -61.69
N ALA A 25 11.66 -23.83 -61.64
CA ALA A 25 12.95 -23.20 -61.42
C ALA A 25 13.59 -23.64 -60.10
N GLY A 26 12.83 -23.59 -59.00
CA GLY A 26 13.29 -24.05 -57.69
C GLY A 26 13.64 -25.55 -57.64
N THR A 27 12.92 -26.38 -58.38
CA THR A 27 13.14 -27.85 -58.39
C THR A 27 14.29 -28.27 -59.30
N SER A 28 14.44 -27.62 -60.46
CA SER A 28 15.47 -27.93 -61.46
C SER A 28 16.81 -27.25 -61.20
N GLY A 29 16.83 -26.18 -60.37
CA GLY A 29 18.01 -25.35 -60.17
C GLY A 29 18.33 -24.41 -61.34
N ILE A 30 17.46 -24.37 -62.36
CA ILE A 30 17.54 -23.44 -63.49
C ILE A 30 16.84 -22.14 -63.08
N SER A 31 17.37 -20.98 -63.47
CA SER A 31 16.70 -19.71 -63.16
C SER A 31 15.36 -19.58 -63.88
N ALA A 32 14.36 -18.99 -63.23
CA ALA A 32 13.04 -18.78 -63.84
C ALA A 32 13.12 -17.96 -65.14
N ALA A 33 14.07 -17.02 -65.24
CA ALA A 33 14.35 -16.26 -66.45
C ALA A 33 14.80 -17.15 -67.63
N GLN A 34 15.67 -18.14 -67.38
CA GLN A 34 16.09 -19.10 -68.40
C GLN A 34 14.95 -20.01 -68.84
N LEU A 35 14.09 -20.45 -67.91
CA LEU A 35 12.89 -21.23 -68.25
C LEU A 35 11.92 -20.41 -69.12
N ARG A 36 11.66 -19.15 -68.75
CA ARG A 36 10.87 -18.20 -69.55
C ARG A 36 11.45 -17.99 -70.95
N GLN A 37 12.77 -17.83 -71.05
CA GLN A 37 13.45 -17.70 -72.34
C GLN A 37 13.38 -18.99 -73.17
N GLY A 38 13.44 -20.15 -72.52
CA GLY A 38 13.31 -21.46 -73.17
C GLY A 38 11.91 -21.67 -73.75
N ILE A 39 10.88 -21.24 -73.03
CA ILE A 39 9.50 -21.23 -73.53
C ILE A 39 9.37 -20.24 -74.69
N ALA A 40 9.87 -19.01 -74.56
CA ALA A 40 9.77 -17.98 -75.61
C ALA A 40 10.49 -18.38 -76.91
N ARG A 41 11.50 -19.26 -76.85
CA ARG A 41 12.18 -19.82 -78.03
C ARG A 41 11.60 -21.16 -78.49
N GLY A 42 10.50 -21.62 -77.91
CA GLY A 42 9.85 -22.90 -78.26
C GLY A 42 10.64 -24.16 -77.86
N LEU A 43 11.67 -24.04 -77.01
CA LEU A 43 12.52 -25.15 -76.57
C LEU A 43 11.90 -25.97 -75.44
N ILE A 44 10.99 -25.36 -74.68
CA ILE A 44 10.25 -26.01 -73.58
C ILE A 44 8.77 -25.99 -73.94
N PRO A 45 8.09 -27.14 -74.04
CA PRO A 45 6.65 -27.18 -74.22
C PRO A 45 5.94 -26.61 -72.99
N MET A 46 4.96 -25.75 -73.22
CA MET A 46 4.16 -25.13 -72.16
C MET A 46 2.69 -25.53 -72.26
N ARG A 47 2.00 -25.56 -71.11
CA ARG A 47 0.54 -25.61 -71.04
C ARG A 47 0.03 -24.45 -70.19
N ARG A 48 -1.12 -23.89 -70.54
CA ARG A 48 -1.80 -22.89 -69.71
C ARG A 48 -2.81 -23.56 -68.79
N ASP A 49 -2.86 -23.15 -67.53
CA ASP A 49 -3.92 -23.57 -66.61
C ASP A 49 -5.20 -22.72 -66.81
N ASN A 50 -6.26 -23.05 -66.06
CA ASN A 50 -7.56 -22.34 -66.12
C ASN A 50 -7.46 -20.87 -65.69
N LYS A 51 -6.35 -20.44 -65.09
CA LYS A 51 -6.08 -19.05 -64.70
C LYS A 51 -5.18 -18.33 -65.71
N GLY A 52 -4.78 -19.01 -66.78
CA GLY A 52 -3.87 -18.49 -67.79
C GLY A 52 -2.40 -18.60 -67.41
N ALA A 53 -2.06 -19.20 -66.26
CA ALA A 53 -0.68 -19.33 -65.83
C ALA A 53 0.02 -20.47 -66.60
N ILE A 54 1.27 -20.24 -66.96
CA ILE A 54 2.09 -21.21 -67.68
C ILE A 54 2.56 -22.30 -66.70
N ARG A 55 2.36 -23.55 -67.12
CA ARG A 55 2.83 -24.73 -66.44
C ARG A 55 3.78 -25.53 -67.32
N ILE A 56 4.84 -26.04 -66.72
CA ILE A 56 5.91 -26.79 -67.36
C ILE A 56 6.00 -28.17 -66.73
N HIS A 57 6.24 -29.20 -67.53
CA HIS A 57 6.58 -30.53 -67.04
C HIS A 57 8.10 -30.64 -66.88
N LEU A 58 8.59 -31.19 -65.76
CA LEU A 58 10.03 -31.25 -65.48
C LEU A 58 10.78 -32.17 -66.47
N ASP A 59 10.12 -33.23 -66.94
CA ASP A 59 10.75 -34.18 -67.88
C ASP A 59 10.95 -33.60 -69.29
N ASP A 60 10.23 -32.52 -69.61
CA ASP A 60 10.35 -31.82 -70.89
C ASP A 60 11.52 -30.81 -70.90
N LEU A 61 12.25 -30.67 -69.79
CA LEU A 61 13.38 -29.75 -69.69
C LEU A 61 14.62 -30.34 -70.37
N PRO A 62 15.17 -29.68 -71.41
CA PRO A 62 16.41 -30.13 -72.01
C PRO A 62 17.57 -29.94 -71.04
N ILE A 63 18.37 -31.00 -70.85
CA ILE A 63 19.54 -31.03 -69.94
C ILE A 63 20.53 -29.88 -70.24
N GLU A 64 20.65 -29.51 -71.52
CA GLU A 64 21.55 -28.45 -72.01
C GLU A 64 20.79 -27.18 -72.40
N LEU A 65 19.76 -26.80 -71.64
CA LEU A 65 18.97 -25.58 -71.89
C LEU A 65 19.86 -24.34 -72.13
N PRO A 66 20.89 -24.02 -71.31
CA PRO A 66 21.67 -22.80 -71.49
C PRO A 66 22.38 -22.71 -72.85
N GLN A 67 22.90 -23.83 -73.37
CA GLN A 67 23.61 -23.86 -74.65
C GLN A 67 22.64 -23.72 -75.84
N LYS A 68 21.47 -24.34 -75.73
CA LYS A 68 20.40 -24.22 -76.75
C LYS A 68 19.79 -22.82 -76.78
N LEU A 69 19.75 -22.14 -75.63
CA LEU A 69 19.32 -20.75 -75.48
C LEU A 69 20.26 -19.74 -76.16
N GLU A 70 21.45 -20.10 -76.64
CA GLU A 70 22.27 -19.12 -77.38
C GLU A 70 21.85 -19.06 -78.86
N HIS A 71 21.37 -20.17 -79.40
CA HIS A 71 21.25 -20.38 -80.86
C HIS A 71 19.81 -20.34 -81.39
N ALA A 72 18.81 -20.51 -80.53
CA ALA A 72 17.40 -20.59 -80.97
C ALA A 72 16.79 -19.20 -81.26
N GLU A 73 15.98 -19.07 -82.30
CA GLU A 73 15.25 -17.82 -82.57
C GLU A 73 14.09 -17.63 -81.57
N ILE A 74 13.70 -16.37 -81.33
CA ILE A 74 12.61 -16.04 -80.40
C ILE A 74 11.30 -16.08 -81.18
N ASP A 75 10.34 -16.86 -80.70
CA ASP A 75 8.97 -16.85 -81.21
C ASP A 75 8.19 -15.71 -80.53
N SER A 76 7.68 -14.78 -81.36
CA SER A 76 6.96 -13.60 -80.87
C SER A 76 5.69 -13.95 -80.09
N ASP A 77 4.97 -14.99 -80.50
CA ASP A 77 3.70 -15.37 -79.87
C ASP A 77 3.97 -16.00 -78.50
N LEU A 78 4.97 -16.88 -78.42
CA LEU A 78 5.39 -17.47 -77.15
C LEU A 78 6.01 -16.44 -76.21
N LEU A 79 6.76 -15.47 -76.73
CA LEU A 79 7.30 -14.37 -75.94
C LEU A 79 6.18 -13.54 -75.31
N SER A 80 5.14 -13.20 -76.08
CA SER A 80 3.98 -12.47 -75.55
C SER A 80 3.29 -13.24 -74.42
N ALA A 81 3.12 -14.56 -74.59
CA ALA A 81 2.52 -15.43 -73.60
C ALA A 81 3.33 -15.50 -72.30
N VAL A 82 4.66 -15.52 -72.40
CA VAL A 82 5.57 -15.52 -71.25
C VAL A 82 5.51 -14.20 -70.49
N TYR A 83 5.44 -13.06 -71.18
CA TYR A 83 5.28 -11.76 -70.52
C TYR A 83 3.93 -11.63 -69.82
N GLU A 84 2.84 -12.13 -70.41
CA GLU A 84 1.53 -12.16 -69.74
C GLU A 84 1.59 -12.96 -68.43
N ASP A 85 2.22 -14.14 -68.43
CA ASP A 85 2.41 -14.96 -67.23
C ASP A 85 3.27 -14.26 -66.17
N GLU A 86 4.38 -13.63 -66.59
CA GLU A 86 5.23 -12.87 -65.68
C GLU A 86 4.49 -11.70 -65.03
N LEU A 87 3.67 -10.97 -65.81
CA LEU A 87 2.84 -9.89 -65.28
C LEU A 87 1.80 -10.41 -64.28
N LEU A 88 1.16 -11.56 -64.57
CA LEU A 88 0.21 -12.19 -63.64
C LEU A 88 0.92 -12.62 -62.35
N TYR A 89 2.09 -13.24 -62.44
CA TYR A 89 2.90 -13.65 -61.29
C TYR A 89 3.34 -12.46 -60.44
N LEU A 90 3.86 -11.40 -61.06
CA LEU A 90 4.28 -10.19 -60.36
C LEU A 90 3.10 -9.50 -59.67
N ARG A 91 1.94 -9.46 -60.32
CA ARG A 91 0.70 -8.93 -59.73
C ARG A 91 0.25 -9.74 -58.51
N ASP A 92 0.26 -11.06 -58.60
CA ASP A 92 -0.11 -11.92 -57.48
C ASP A 92 0.87 -11.79 -56.31
N ASN A 93 2.16 -11.64 -56.60
CA ASN A 93 3.17 -11.37 -55.58
C ASN A 93 3.00 -10.00 -54.93
N LEU A 94 2.68 -8.96 -55.72
CA LEU A 94 2.37 -7.64 -55.19
C LEU A 94 1.15 -7.70 -54.26
N ASN A 95 0.08 -8.38 -54.69
CA ASN A 95 -1.12 -8.58 -53.85
C ASN A 95 -0.81 -9.32 -52.54
N LYS A 96 0.02 -10.38 -52.61
CA LYS A 96 0.45 -11.11 -51.40
C LYS A 96 1.28 -10.22 -50.47
N SER A 97 2.21 -9.43 -51.03
CA SER A 97 3.02 -8.46 -50.29
C SER A 97 2.14 -7.41 -49.62
N ASP A 98 1.15 -6.86 -50.32
CA ASP A 98 0.19 -5.90 -49.75
C ASP A 98 -0.62 -6.49 -48.60
N VAL A 99 -1.04 -7.76 -48.72
CA VAL A 99 -1.73 -8.47 -47.62
C VAL A 99 -0.79 -8.63 -46.42
N GLN A 100 0.47 -9.02 -46.64
CA GLN A 100 1.47 -9.15 -45.58
C GLN A 100 1.77 -7.80 -44.91
N GLN A 101 1.92 -6.73 -45.70
CA GLN A 101 2.13 -5.38 -45.19
C GLN A 101 0.95 -4.92 -44.32
N LYS A 102 -0.30 -5.14 -44.76
CA LYS A 102 -1.49 -4.85 -43.96
C LYS A 102 -1.53 -5.64 -42.66
N GLN A 103 -1.16 -6.92 -42.69
CA GLN A 103 -1.09 -7.76 -41.49
C GLN A 103 -0.03 -7.24 -40.50
N LEU A 104 1.16 -6.89 -40.98
CA LEU A 104 2.23 -6.31 -40.15
C LEU A 104 1.83 -4.94 -39.58
N GLN A 105 1.18 -4.09 -40.39
CA GLN A 105 0.67 -2.80 -39.93
C GLN A 105 -0.38 -2.96 -38.82
N GLN A 106 -1.32 -3.90 -38.97
CA GLN A 106 -2.31 -4.21 -37.93
C GLN A 106 -1.66 -4.75 -36.66
N LEU A 107 -0.61 -5.57 -36.78
CA LEU A 107 0.14 -6.07 -35.63
C LEU A 107 0.88 -4.93 -34.91
N LEU A 108 1.52 -4.04 -35.67
CA LEU A 108 2.20 -2.87 -35.13
C LEU A 108 1.22 -1.95 -34.40
N GLU A 109 0.04 -1.70 -34.97
CA GLU A 109 -1.01 -0.89 -34.33
C GLU A 109 -1.53 -1.53 -33.03
N ARG A 110 -1.71 -2.86 -33.00
CA ARG A 110 -2.07 -3.57 -31.76
C ARG A 110 -0.97 -3.46 -30.71
N GLN A 111 0.30 -3.55 -31.12
CA GLN A 111 1.44 -3.41 -30.21
C GLN A 111 1.57 -1.98 -29.69
N SER A 112 1.37 -0.96 -30.52
CA SER A 112 1.39 0.44 -30.07
C SER A 112 0.27 0.71 -29.07
N GLN A 113 -0.96 0.27 -29.34
CA GLN A 113 -2.07 0.39 -28.40
C GLN A 113 -1.82 -0.35 -27.09
N ALA A 114 -1.15 -1.51 -27.12
CA ALA A 114 -0.78 -2.24 -25.90
C ALA A 114 0.29 -1.48 -25.09
N LEU A 115 1.28 -0.89 -25.76
CA LEU A 115 2.30 -0.04 -25.13
C LEU A 115 1.68 1.21 -24.50
N ASP A 116 0.76 1.89 -25.20
CA ASP A 116 0.06 3.07 -24.67
C ASP A 116 -0.74 2.73 -23.40
N ARG A 117 -1.45 1.59 -23.39
CA ARG A 117 -2.15 1.11 -22.18
C ARG A 117 -1.19 0.79 -21.05
N SER A 118 -0.05 0.19 -21.34
CA SER A 118 0.96 -0.12 -20.33
C SER A 118 1.59 1.15 -19.75
N ALA A 119 1.84 2.17 -20.58
CA ALA A 119 2.36 3.47 -20.14
C ALA A 119 1.35 4.16 -19.22
N ALA A 120 0.07 4.21 -19.61
CA ALA A 120 -0.99 4.77 -18.77
C ALA A 120 -1.15 4.02 -17.43
N ALA A 121 -1.00 2.70 -17.42
CA ALA A 121 -1.03 1.91 -16.20
C ALA A 121 0.16 2.23 -15.28
N VAL A 122 1.36 2.40 -15.83
CA VAL A 122 2.56 2.79 -15.07
C VAL A 122 2.40 4.18 -14.47
N GLU A 123 1.90 5.16 -15.23
CA GLU A 123 1.62 6.51 -14.73
C GLU A 123 0.59 6.49 -13.59
N SER A 124 -0.48 5.69 -13.71
CA SER A 124 -1.46 5.50 -12.65
C SER A 124 -0.81 4.94 -11.37
N LEU A 125 0.01 3.89 -11.49
CA LEU A 125 0.72 3.29 -10.35
C LEU A 125 1.72 4.26 -9.70
N GLN A 126 2.41 5.07 -10.49
CA GLN A 126 3.31 6.11 -9.97
C GLN A 126 2.53 7.16 -9.18
N SER A 127 1.37 7.59 -9.69
CA SER A 127 0.50 8.54 -8.97
C SER A 127 -0.06 7.97 -7.67
N GLU A 128 -0.42 6.68 -7.66
CA GLU A 128 -0.87 5.97 -6.46
C GLU A 128 0.25 5.80 -5.44
N SER A 129 1.46 5.42 -5.89
CA SER A 129 2.65 5.34 -5.06
C SER A 129 2.98 6.68 -4.40
N ALA A 130 2.91 7.79 -5.17
CA ALA A 130 3.10 9.14 -4.63
C ALA A 130 2.06 9.49 -3.56
N ARG A 131 0.78 9.14 -3.79
CA ARG A 131 -0.30 9.32 -2.80
C ARG A 131 -0.06 8.50 -1.54
N LEU A 132 0.27 7.22 -1.67
CA LEU A 132 0.55 6.34 -0.55
C LEU A 132 1.74 6.84 0.26
N THR A 133 2.82 7.26 -0.41
CA THR A 133 3.99 7.87 0.24
C THR A 133 3.59 9.11 1.03
N GLY A 134 2.74 9.97 0.48
CA GLY A 134 2.15 11.10 1.20
C GLY A 134 1.39 10.68 2.46
N THR A 135 0.50 9.70 2.35
CA THR A 135 -0.28 9.20 3.52
C THR A 135 0.61 8.57 4.60
N VAL A 136 1.68 7.86 4.22
CA VAL A 136 2.66 7.33 5.17
C VAL A 136 3.42 8.47 5.86
N GLY A 137 3.76 9.53 5.12
CA GLY A 137 4.33 10.76 5.70
C GLY A 137 3.41 11.41 6.74
N GLU A 138 2.12 11.53 6.45
CA GLU A 138 1.13 12.06 7.40
C GLU A 138 0.98 11.18 8.64
N LEU A 139 0.92 9.86 8.49
CA LEU A 139 0.81 8.91 9.60
C LEU A 139 2.06 8.91 10.50
N THR A 140 3.24 8.99 9.90
CA THR A 140 4.49 9.11 10.68
C THR A 140 4.55 10.43 11.44
N ALA A 141 4.09 11.54 10.84
CA ALA A 141 3.94 12.81 11.54
C ALA A 141 2.95 12.71 12.72
N GLN A 142 1.79 12.07 12.52
CA GLN A 142 0.81 11.86 13.59
C GLN A 142 1.37 10.98 14.73
N LEU A 143 2.07 9.89 14.41
CA LEU A 143 2.72 9.04 15.41
C LEU A 143 3.79 9.80 16.20
N SER A 144 4.56 10.67 15.54
CA SER A 144 5.54 11.52 16.23
C SER A 144 4.88 12.51 17.18
N LYS A 145 3.69 13.03 16.83
CA LYS A 145 2.90 13.92 17.68
C LYS A 145 2.34 13.17 18.88
N SER A 146 1.73 12.00 18.68
CA SER A 146 1.19 11.19 19.79
C SER A 146 2.31 10.71 20.73
N ALA A 147 3.50 10.42 20.21
CA ALA A 147 4.66 10.09 21.05
C ALA A 147 5.04 11.25 21.98
N LYS A 148 5.08 12.49 21.46
CA LYS A 148 5.33 13.70 22.28
C LYS A 148 4.22 13.95 23.31
N GLU A 149 2.96 13.74 22.94
CA GLU A 149 1.84 13.86 23.88
C GLU A 149 1.93 12.81 25.00
N SER A 150 2.30 11.57 24.67
CA SER A 150 2.54 10.51 25.66
C SER A 150 3.70 10.84 26.60
N GLU A 151 4.77 11.43 26.08
CA GLU A 151 5.91 11.89 26.89
C GLU A 151 5.49 13.00 27.86
N GLN A 152 4.70 13.97 27.39
CA GLN A 152 4.15 15.04 28.22
C GLN A 152 3.22 14.50 29.32
N LEU A 153 2.34 13.55 29.01
CA LEU A 153 1.48 12.91 30.00
C LEU A 153 2.29 12.13 31.04
N SER A 154 3.35 11.44 30.61
CA SER A 154 4.26 10.73 31.52
C SER A 154 4.97 11.69 32.48
N ASP A 155 5.48 12.83 31.99
CA ASP A 155 6.10 13.86 32.84
C ASP A 155 5.09 14.47 33.82
N LEU A 156 3.87 14.78 33.37
CA LEU A 156 2.80 15.24 34.26
C LEU A 156 2.49 14.23 35.35
N LEU A 157 2.32 12.94 35.01
CA LEU A 157 2.08 11.90 35.99
C LEU A 157 3.23 11.81 37.00
N GLN A 158 4.48 11.83 36.54
CA GLN A 158 5.66 11.82 37.42
C GLN A 158 5.66 13.00 38.39
N ARG A 159 5.35 14.22 37.91
CA ARG A 159 5.21 15.41 38.76
C ARG A 159 4.06 15.30 39.75
N THR A 160 2.93 14.71 39.35
CA THR A 160 1.82 14.48 40.29
C THR A 160 2.19 13.47 41.38
N PHE A 161 2.89 12.39 41.03
CA PHE A 161 3.36 11.41 42.01
C PHE A 161 4.39 12.00 42.99
N THR A 162 5.33 12.82 42.51
CA THR A 162 6.28 13.49 43.40
C THR A 162 5.58 14.49 44.32
N ALA A 163 4.60 15.24 43.82
CA ALA A 163 3.80 16.15 44.64
C ALA A 163 2.96 15.42 45.69
N ILE A 164 2.33 14.29 45.34
CA ILE A 164 1.57 13.45 46.29
C ILE A 164 2.50 12.91 47.36
N ARG A 165 3.67 12.37 47.00
CA ARG A 165 4.64 11.84 47.95
C ARG A 165 5.16 12.93 48.92
N GLN A 166 5.45 14.13 48.40
CA GLN A 166 5.83 15.27 49.25
C GLN A 166 4.71 15.66 50.22
N ARG A 167 3.46 15.64 49.75
CA ARG A 167 2.30 15.90 50.61
C ARG A 167 2.14 14.83 51.69
N GLU A 168 2.29 13.56 51.34
CA GLU A 168 2.26 12.44 52.29
C GLU A 168 3.33 12.61 53.38
N GLU A 169 4.56 12.96 52.99
CA GLU A 169 5.65 13.25 53.92
C GLU A 169 5.35 14.44 54.86
N ILE A 170 4.72 15.51 54.35
CA ILE A 170 4.28 16.65 55.16
C ILE A 170 3.20 16.21 56.14
N THR A 171 2.17 15.50 55.66
CA THR A 171 1.07 15.02 56.51
C THR A 171 1.56 14.05 57.59
N ALA A 172 2.54 13.19 57.28
CA ALA A 172 3.14 12.30 58.26
C ALA A 172 3.87 13.09 59.38
N ARG A 173 4.63 14.13 59.01
CA ARG A 173 5.28 15.03 59.99
C ARG A 173 4.26 15.79 60.82
N GLU A 174 3.17 16.27 60.23
CA GLU A 174 2.09 16.94 60.95
C GLU A 174 1.38 15.98 61.92
N THR A 175 1.12 14.73 61.52
CA THR A 175 0.53 13.73 62.42
C THR A 175 1.47 13.39 63.57
N ASP A 176 2.78 13.28 63.33
CA ASP A 176 3.77 13.04 64.39
C ASP A 176 3.83 14.22 65.38
N GLN A 177 3.78 15.46 64.87
CA GLN A 177 3.75 16.67 65.71
C GLN A 177 2.47 16.75 66.54
N LEU A 178 1.31 16.46 65.94
CA LEU A 178 0.03 16.43 66.66
C LEU A 178 0.01 15.33 67.72
N SER A 179 0.51 14.13 67.39
CA SER A 179 0.63 13.02 68.36
C SER A 179 1.49 13.45 69.56
N GLY A 180 2.68 14.00 69.31
CA GLY A 180 3.56 14.48 70.37
C GLY A 180 2.97 15.66 71.18
N ALA A 181 2.17 16.53 70.55
CA ALA A 181 1.45 17.59 71.25
C ALA A 181 0.32 17.02 72.14
N THR A 182 -0.41 16.00 71.68
CA THR A 182 -1.44 15.32 72.47
C THR A 182 -0.87 14.56 73.65
N GLU A 183 0.27 13.90 73.48
CA GLU A 183 0.99 13.22 74.58
C GLU A 183 1.41 14.22 75.66
N LYS A 184 2.03 15.35 75.28
CA LYS A 184 2.37 16.42 76.24
C LYS A 184 1.14 17.02 76.93
N ALA A 185 0.04 17.20 76.20
CA ALA A 185 -1.20 17.69 76.79
C ALA A 185 -1.76 16.70 77.83
N MET A 186 -1.71 15.39 77.54
CA MET A 186 -2.07 14.35 78.50
C MET A 186 -1.14 14.34 79.71
N GLU A 187 0.18 14.44 79.54
CA GLU A 187 1.15 14.55 80.64
C GLU A 187 0.87 15.77 81.54
N LEU A 188 0.55 16.93 80.94
CA LEU A 188 0.20 18.14 81.69
C LEU A 188 -1.13 17.98 82.46
N LEU A 189 -2.12 17.31 81.87
CA LEU A 189 -3.39 17.00 82.53
C LEU A 189 -3.20 16.02 83.69
N GLU A 190 -2.44 14.95 83.50
CA GLU A 190 -2.09 13.99 84.55
C GLU A 190 -1.33 14.67 85.69
N ARG A 191 -0.38 15.56 85.37
CA ARG A 191 0.36 16.34 86.36
C ARG A 191 -0.56 17.30 87.12
N ALA A 192 -1.43 18.04 86.42
CA ALA A 192 -2.37 18.96 87.04
C ALA A 192 -3.38 18.23 87.93
N LEU A 193 -3.87 17.05 87.50
CA LEU A 193 -4.71 16.15 88.30
C LEU A 193 -3.97 15.70 89.56
N GLY A 194 -2.71 15.25 89.43
CA GLY A 194 -1.88 14.86 90.57
C GLY A 194 -1.56 16.01 91.54
N GLU A 195 -1.39 17.25 91.04
CA GLU A 195 -1.20 18.45 91.87
C GLU A 195 -2.51 18.89 92.55
N SER A 196 -3.65 18.74 91.87
CA SER A 196 -4.99 18.96 92.42
C SER A 196 -5.29 17.97 93.56
N GLU A 197 -5.03 16.67 93.36
CA GLU A 197 -5.20 15.64 94.40
C GLU A 197 -4.33 15.93 95.63
N LYS A 198 -3.07 16.36 95.43
CA LYS A 198 -2.18 16.76 96.52
C LYS A 198 -2.65 18.03 97.24
N SER A 199 -3.25 18.97 96.51
CA SER A 199 -3.79 20.22 97.08
C SER A 199 -5.10 20.01 97.85
N ALA A 200 -5.91 19.00 97.48
CA ALA A 200 -7.13 18.63 98.18
C ALA A 200 -6.89 18.11 99.62
N VAL A 201 -5.66 17.69 99.96
CA VAL A 201 -5.27 17.21 101.31
C VAL A 201 -4.89 18.35 102.28
N ARG A 202 -4.87 19.62 101.84
CA ARG A 202 -4.73 20.80 102.72
C ARG A 202 -6.04 21.58 102.81
N PRO A 203 -6.84 21.42 103.87
CA PRO A 203 -8.02 22.25 104.06
C PRO A 203 -7.58 23.59 104.66
N GLY A 204 -7.74 24.65 103.88
CA GLY A 204 -7.77 26.03 104.38
C GLY A 204 -6.81 26.98 103.66
N THR A 205 -7.30 27.67 102.62
CA THR A 205 -7.38 29.15 102.52
C THR A 205 -7.77 29.60 101.10
N VAL A 206 -8.96 30.19 100.99
CA VAL A 206 -9.47 31.21 100.05
C VAL A 206 -8.64 31.58 98.79
N ALA A 207 -8.39 30.62 97.89
CA ALA A 207 -7.80 30.89 96.56
C ALA A 207 -8.58 30.25 95.38
N GLY A 208 -9.85 29.88 95.60
CA GLY A 208 -10.67 29.12 94.65
C GLY A 208 -11.35 29.93 93.54
N SER A 209 -11.48 31.26 93.64
CA SER A 209 -12.19 32.07 92.63
C SER A 209 -11.29 32.64 91.54
N ALA A 210 -10.04 33.01 91.85
CA ALA A 210 -9.10 33.58 90.87
C ALA A 210 -8.57 32.55 89.86
N THR A 211 -8.40 31.30 90.29
CA THR A 211 -7.96 30.19 89.43
C THR A 211 -9.08 29.70 88.51
N GLN A 212 -10.33 29.71 88.99
CA GLN A 212 -11.49 29.31 88.18
C GLN A 212 -11.77 30.32 87.05
N GLU A 213 -11.54 31.62 87.29
CA GLU A 213 -11.68 32.65 86.26
C GLU A 213 -10.54 32.61 85.22
N ALA A 214 -9.31 32.29 85.64
CA ALA A 214 -8.17 32.11 84.72
C ALA A 214 -8.34 30.87 83.82
N VAL A 215 -8.86 29.76 84.37
CA VAL A 215 -9.19 28.54 83.60
C VAL A 215 -10.34 28.82 82.63
N ALA A 216 -11.37 29.58 83.04
CA ALA A 216 -12.46 29.97 82.14
C ALA A 216 -11.99 30.84 80.97
N ARG A 217 -11.07 31.80 81.21
CA ARG A 217 -10.47 32.62 80.14
C ARG A 217 -9.62 31.80 79.18
N SER A 218 -8.76 30.93 79.71
CA SER A 218 -7.92 30.03 78.91
C SER A 218 -8.76 29.04 78.09
N ALA A 219 -9.85 28.51 78.65
CA ALA A 219 -10.80 27.69 77.91
C ALA A 219 -11.50 28.49 76.79
N SER A 220 -11.86 29.76 77.05
CA SER A 220 -12.45 30.62 76.02
C SER A 220 -11.48 30.90 74.87
N ASP A 221 -10.20 31.16 75.17
CA ASP A 221 -9.17 31.41 74.16
C ASP A 221 -8.88 30.16 73.33
N LEU A 222 -8.82 28.98 73.96
CA LEU A 222 -8.70 27.69 73.28
C LEU A 222 -9.90 27.42 72.37
N THR A 223 -11.12 27.66 72.83
CA THR A 223 -12.31 27.52 71.97
C THR A 223 -12.29 28.52 70.81
N GLY A 224 -11.75 29.72 71.01
CA GLY A 224 -11.54 30.72 69.97
C GLY A 224 -10.48 30.32 68.96
N GLN A 225 -9.41 29.64 69.38
CA GLN A 225 -8.40 29.06 68.48
C GLN A 225 -8.97 27.88 67.68
N LEU A 226 -9.65 26.94 68.35
CA LEU A 226 -10.26 25.77 67.68
C LEU A 226 -11.33 26.19 66.67
N LYS A 227 -12.12 27.23 66.95
CA LYS A 227 -13.07 27.79 65.98
C LYS A 227 -12.37 28.35 64.74
N ARG A 228 -11.29 29.12 64.93
CA ARG A 228 -10.49 29.66 63.81
C ARG A 228 -9.84 28.55 63.00
N GLU A 229 -9.33 27.52 63.65
CA GLU A 229 -8.74 26.37 62.96
C GLU A 229 -9.81 25.57 62.20
N LEU A 230 -11.00 25.40 62.76
CA LEU A 230 -12.14 24.78 62.08
C LEU A 230 -12.59 25.59 60.87
N GLU A 231 -12.70 26.92 60.98
CA GLU A 231 -13.01 27.80 59.84
C GLU A 231 -11.94 27.73 58.75
N GLN A 232 -10.67 27.68 59.15
CA GLN A 232 -9.55 27.51 58.22
C GLN A 232 -9.63 26.16 57.50
N ARG A 233 -9.89 25.05 58.23
CA ARG A 233 -10.08 23.72 57.62
C ARG A 233 -11.29 23.68 56.71
N ASN A 234 -12.41 24.29 57.10
CA ASN A 234 -13.61 24.35 56.26
C ASN A 234 -13.33 25.10 54.95
N SER A 235 -12.66 26.26 55.01
CA SER A 235 -12.30 26.99 53.80
C SER A 235 -11.34 26.20 52.89
N MET A 236 -10.45 25.38 53.46
CA MET A 236 -9.58 24.49 52.68
C MET A 236 -10.36 23.36 52.01
N ILE A 237 -11.35 22.77 52.69
CA ILE A 237 -12.26 21.76 52.14
C ILE A 237 -13.08 22.35 50.99
N ASP A 238 -13.64 23.56 51.17
CA ASP A 238 -14.40 24.25 50.12
C ASP A 238 -13.54 24.51 48.88
N ASN A 239 -12.29 24.94 49.08
CA ASN A 239 -11.34 25.13 47.98
C ASN A 239 -11.02 23.81 47.26
N GLN A 240 -10.88 22.70 47.98
CA GLN A 240 -10.67 21.38 47.38
C GLN A 240 -11.90 20.92 46.59
N HIS A 241 -13.10 21.15 47.12
CA HIS A 241 -14.36 20.83 46.45
C HIS A 241 -14.50 21.59 45.13
N GLN A 242 -14.20 22.89 45.12
CA GLN A 242 -14.20 23.70 43.89
C GLN A 242 -13.17 23.22 42.86
N LEU A 243 -12.00 22.76 43.31
CA LEU A 243 -10.98 22.22 42.41
C LEU A 243 -11.42 20.90 41.77
N MET A 244 -12.04 20.01 42.56
CA MET A 244 -12.63 18.77 42.05
C MET A 244 -13.73 19.04 41.02
N GLU A 245 -14.65 19.97 41.28
CA GLU A 245 -15.69 20.33 40.31
C GLU A 245 -15.11 20.85 38.99
N ARG A 246 -14.05 21.66 39.04
CA ARG A 246 -13.36 22.13 37.82
C ARG A 246 -12.70 20.99 37.04
N LEU A 247 -12.11 20.01 37.73
CA LEU A 247 -11.51 18.84 37.07
C LEU A 247 -12.58 17.96 36.41
N VAL A 248 -13.73 17.77 37.06
CA VAL A 248 -14.88 17.06 36.47
C VAL A 248 -15.43 17.81 35.25
N ALA A 249 -15.60 19.13 35.35
CA ALA A 249 -16.06 19.93 34.21
C ALA A 249 -15.07 19.88 33.03
N LEU A 250 -13.76 19.85 33.28
CA LEU A 250 -12.74 19.68 32.24
C LEU A 250 -12.77 18.29 31.61
N SER A 251 -13.00 17.23 32.40
CA SER A 251 -13.10 15.86 31.86
C SER A 251 -14.39 15.66 31.04
N GLU A 252 -15.52 16.23 31.47
CA GLU A 252 -16.74 16.23 30.67
C GLU A 252 -16.55 16.98 29.36
N LYS A 253 -15.87 18.14 29.39
CA LYS A 253 -15.58 18.92 28.20
C LYS A 253 -14.63 18.19 27.25
N SER A 254 -13.64 17.45 27.76
CA SER A 254 -12.75 16.65 26.92
C SER A 254 -13.47 15.44 26.31
N LEU A 255 -14.40 14.82 27.05
CA LEU A 255 -15.24 13.74 26.53
C LEU A 255 -16.21 14.25 25.43
N ALA A 256 -16.79 15.43 25.63
CA ALA A 256 -17.70 16.05 24.66
C ALA A 256 -16.98 16.53 23.38
N GLN A 257 -15.69 16.87 23.48
CA GLN A 257 -14.86 17.24 22.33
C GLN A 257 -14.20 16.04 21.64
N ALA A 258 -14.29 14.84 22.22
CA ALA A 258 -13.90 13.63 21.51
C ALA A 258 -14.76 13.52 20.23
N PRO A 259 -14.14 13.42 19.05
CA PRO A 259 -14.89 13.34 17.80
C PRO A 259 -15.85 12.15 17.90
N PRO A 260 -17.15 12.32 17.56
CA PRO A 260 -18.12 11.24 17.64
C PRO A 260 -17.53 10.06 16.87
N GLU A 261 -17.50 8.88 17.51
CA GLU A 261 -16.97 7.66 16.93
C GLU A 261 -17.53 7.53 15.51
N ARG A 262 -16.68 7.85 14.52
CA ARG A 262 -17.08 7.76 13.13
C ARG A 262 -17.58 6.34 12.94
N PRO A 263 -18.79 6.13 12.39
CA PRO A 263 -19.35 4.80 12.23
C PRO A 263 -18.29 3.94 11.58
N ARG A 264 -17.82 2.91 12.31
CA ARG A 264 -16.72 2.04 11.88
C ARG A 264 -17.06 1.59 10.47
N LYS A 265 -16.39 2.20 9.49
CA LYS A 265 -16.55 1.82 8.09
C LYS A 265 -16.19 0.34 8.06
N ARG A 266 -17.19 -0.51 7.80
CA ARG A 266 -17.02 -1.97 7.68
C ARG A 266 -15.72 -2.20 6.93
N SER A 267 -14.80 -2.91 7.58
CA SER A 267 -13.46 -3.11 7.03
C SER A 267 -13.59 -3.67 5.62
N PHE A 268 -12.65 -3.32 4.76
CA PHE A 268 -12.59 -3.81 3.39
C PHE A 268 -12.77 -5.34 3.33
N TRP A 269 -12.19 -6.06 4.30
CA TRP A 269 -12.36 -7.50 4.49
C TRP A 269 -13.78 -7.95 4.84
N GLN A 270 -14.50 -7.20 5.69
CA GLN A 270 -15.92 -7.46 5.96
C GLN A 270 -16.81 -7.25 4.72
N ARG A 271 -16.44 -6.34 3.81
CA ARG A 271 -17.14 -6.20 2.52
C ARG A 271 -16.82 -7.32 1.56
N LEU A 272 -15.58 -7.80 1.57
CA LEU A 272 -15.11 -8.84 0.66
C LEU A 272 -15.65 -10.23 1.06
N TRP A 273 -15.73 -10.55 2.35
CA TRP A 273 -16.05 -11.93 2.80
C TRP A 273 -17.39 -12.05 3.55
N GLY A 274 -18.00 -10.93 3.97
CA GLY A 274 -19.23 -10.92 4.77
C GLY A 274 -20.55 -10.91 3.99
N GLY A 275 -20.50 -11.00 2.65
CA GLY A 275 -21.66 -10.84 1.75
C GLY A 275 -22.27 -12.14 1.20
N GLY A 276 -22.03 -13.29 1.85
CA GLY A 276 -22.52 -14.60 1.39
C GLY A 276 -23.56 -15.20 2.33
N LYS A 277 -24.77 -14.62 2.43
CA LYS A 277 -25.95 -15.29 2.97
C LYS A 277 -27.15 -14.96 2.09
N GLY A 278 -27.64 -15.98 1.37
CA GLY A 278 -28.94 -15.93 0.70
C GLY A 278 -28.96 -16.51 -0.70
N LEU A 279 -28.63 -17.80 -0.84
CA LEU A 279 -29.24 -18.72 -1.80
C LEU A 279 -29.48 -20.04 -1.06
#